data_AF-A0A4R3YN48-F1
#
_entry.id   AF-A0A4R3YN48-F1
#
_cell.length_a   1.000
_cell.length_b   1.000
_cell.length_c   1.000
_cell.angle_alpha   90.00
_cell.angle_beta   90.00
_cell.angle_gamma   90.00
#
_symmetry.space_group_name_H-M   'P 1'
#
loop_
_entity.id
_entity.type
_entity.pdbx_description
1 polymer ?
#
loop_
_entity_poly.entity_id
_entity_poly.type
_entity_poly.pdbx_seq_one_letter_code
_entity_poly.pdbx_strand_id
1 'polypeptide(L)'
;IDVDLFQDEDNRALIQGIQMFYRWNGKEEIKLEVKKEVAILIASIVNSKKFLKIIKEQEGEKVVMCTSLDLFAKRNRKAGFNEGKSVGKKVGLDIGKREGRNEGKKTMLIELLKTKIGYLSKETIQLIRSCNRKELEQLTKQFVMINNQEDILEILKNCLN
;
A
#
# COMPACT_ATOMS: atom_id res chain seq x y z
N ILE A 1 -31.18 18.24 3.88
CA ILE A 1 -31.92 19.50 3.69
C ILE A 1 -33.06 19.18 2.75
N ASP A 2 -34.28 19.57 3.10
CA ASP A 2 -35.38 19.38 2.16
C ASP A 2 -35.21 20.33 0.97
N VAL A 3 -35.19 19.75 -0.23
CA VAL A 3 -34.94 20.48 -1.48
C VAL A 3 -36.18 21.22 -1.97
N ASP A 4 -37.36 20.81 -1.53
CA ASP A 4 -38.63 21.44 -1.94
C ASP A 4 -38.83 22.82 -1.27
N LEU A 5 -38.00 23.15 -0.28
CA LEU A 5 -37.98 24.47 0.37
C LEU A 5 -37.38 25.58 -0.50
N PHE A 6 -36.69 25.25 -1.60
CA PHE A 6 -36.05 26.24 -2.46
C PHE A 6 -36.90 26.50 -3.70
N GLN A 7 -37.29 27.76 -3.93
CA GLN A 7 -38.09 28.18 -5.09
C GLN A 7 -37.26 28.37 -6.37
N ASP A 8 -35.97 28.69 -6.22
CA ASP A 8 -35.04 28.83 -7.34
C ASP A 8 -34.49 27.47 -7.81
N GLU A 9 -34.46 27.26 -9.12
CA GLU A 9 -34.05 25.99 -9.73
C GLU A 9 -32.56 25.70 -9.53
N ASP A 10 -31.70 26.71 -9.65
CA ASP A 10 -30.26 26.54 -9.49
C ASP A 10 -29.91 26.22 -8.03
N ASN A 11 -30.61 26.84 -7.07
CA ASN A 11 -30.49 26.52 -5.64
C ASN A 11 -30.98 25.11 -5.31
N ARG A 12 -32.11 24.66 -5.88
CA ARG A 12 -32.56 23.27 -5.74
C ARG A 12 -31.52 22.31 -6.29
N ALA A 13 -31.05 22.55 -7.51
CA ALA A 13 -30.06 21.73 -8.19
C ALA A 13 -28.73 21.67 -7.44
N LEU A 14 -28.28 22.79 -6.86
CA LEU A 14 -27.10 22.87 -5.99
C LEU A 14 -27.23 21.94 -4.78
N ILE A 15 -28.33 22.05 -4.02
CA ILE A 15 -28.53 21.23 -2.83
C ILE A 15 -28.73 19.75 -3.19
N GLN A 16 -29.49 19.45 -4.25
CA GLN A 16 -29.64 18.08 -4.76
C GLN A 16 -28.30 17.48 -5.18
N GLY A 17 -27.47 18.23 -5.93
CA GLY A 17 -26.16 17.76 -6.39
C GLY A 17 -25.18 17.50 -5.25
N ILE A 18 -25.18 18.33 -4.19
CA ILE A 18 -24.40 18.10 -2.98
C ILE A 18 -24.88 16.82 -2.27
N GLN A 19 -26.19 16.64 -2.11
CA GLN A 19 -26.75 15.44 -1.48
C GLN A 19 -26.42 14.19 -2.28
N MET A 20 -26.55 14.25 -3.60
CA MET A 20 -26.16 13.16 -4.50
C MET A 20 -24.69 12.81 -4.31
N PHE A 21 -23.78 13.79 -4.25
CA PHE A 21 -22.35 13.51 -4.04
C PHE A 21 -22.08 12.68 -2.78
N TYR A 22 -22.71 13.04 -1.65
CA TYR A 22 -22.48 12.33 -0.38
C TYR A 22 -23.24 11.01 -0.25
N ARG A 23 -24.36 10.84 -0.98
CA ARG A 23 -25.15 9.61 -0.98
C ARG A 23 -24.76 8.63 -2.10
N TRP A 24 -23.96 9.07 -3.07
CA TRP A 24 -23.63 8.31 -4.26
C TRP A 24 -23.00 6.96 -3.90
N ASN A 25 -23.74 5.90 -4.19
CA ASN A 25 -23.31 4.50 -4.03
C ASN A 25 -23.08 3.80 -5.37
N GLY A 26 -23.23 4.51 -6.49
CA GLY A 26 -23.10 3.98 -7.85
C GLY A 26 -24.30 3.16 -8.34
N LYS A 27 -25.44 3.19 -7.63
CA LYS A 27 -26.66 2.45 -7.99
C LYS A 27 -27.87 3.34 -8.31
N GLU A 28 -27.82 4.64 -8.01
CA GLU A 28 -28.96 5.53 -8.22
C GLU A 28 -29.02 6.07 -9.66
N GLU A 29 -30.18 5.91 -10.31
CA GLU A 29 -30.46 6.39 -11.68
C GLU A 29 -30.95 7.85 -11.72
N ILE A 30 -30.85 8.60 -10.63
CA ILE A 30 -31.31 10.00 -10.59
C ILE A 30 -30.45 10.83 -11.55
N LYS A 31 -31.05 11.20 -12.69
CA LYS A 31 -30.46 12.09 -13.67
C LYS A 31 -30.69 13.53 -13.23
N LEU A 32 -29.70 14.08 -12.55
CA LEU A 32 -29.63 15.51 -12.27
C LEU A 32 -28.73 16.17 -13.32
N GLU A 33 -29.31 17.03 -14.15
CA GLU A 33 -28.60 17.88 -15.10
C GLU A 33 -28.60 19.31 -14.57
N VAL A 34 -27.43 19.93 -14.49
CA VAL A 34 -27.25 21.28 -13.92
C VAL A 34 -26.40 22.14 -14.82
N LYS A 35 -26.52 23.47 -14.73
CA LYS A 35 -25.59 24.39 -15.38
C LYS A 35 -24.16 24.16 -14.88
N LYS A 36 -23.17 24.38 -15.74
CA LYS A 36 -21.76 24.12 -15.43
C LYS A 36 -21.27 24.94 -14.24
N GLU A 37 -21.74 26.17 -14.09
CA GLU A 37 -21.42 27.05 -12.96
C GLU A 37 -21.93 26.47 -11.64
N VAL A 38 -23.15 25.93 -11.63
CA VAL A 38 -23.74 25.24 -10.48
C VAL A 38 -22.94 23.98 -10.16
N ALA A 39 -22.54 23.19 -11.16
CA ALA A 39 -21.68 22.02 -10.97
C ALA A 39 -20.30 22.38 -10.37
N ILE A 40 -19.71 23.48 -10.82
CA ILE A 40 -18.44 24.00 -10.27
C ILE A 40 -18.62 24.42 -8.81
N LEU A 41 -19.73 25.06 -8.47
CA LEU A 41 -20.04 25.44 -7.10
C LEU A 41 -20.25 24.21 -6.21
N ILE A 42 -21.01 23.20 -6.67
CA ILE A 42 -21.17 21.91 -5.99
C ILE A 42 -19.78 21.31 -5.71
N ALA A 43 -18.94 21.20 -6.74
CA ALA A 43 -17.62 20.59 -6.62
C ALA A 43 -16.68 21.36 -5.67
N SER A 44 -16.88 22.68 -5.57
CA SER A 44 -16.15 23.54 -4.64
C SER A 44 -16.64 23.37 -3.20
N ILE A 45 -17.95 23.28 -2.98
CA ILE A 45 -18.56 23.08 -1.66
C ILE A 45 -18.21 21.71 -1.07
N VAL A 46 -18.23 20.65 -1.87
CA VAL A 46 -17.79 19.32 -1.43
C VAL A 46 -16.26 19.22 -1.26
N ASN A 47 -15.56 20.32 -1.51
CA ASN A 47 -14.12 20.48 -1.31
C ASN A 47 -13.27 19.40 -1.99
N SER A 48 -13.68 18.98 -3.20
CA SER A 48 -13.02 17.91 -3.94
C SER A 48 -12.35 18.45 -5.20
N LYS A 49 -11.05 18.76 -5.11
CA LYS A 49 -10.24 19.21 -6.27
C LYS A 49 -10.29 18.22 -7.45
N LYS A 50 -10.32 16.93 -7.14
CA LYS A 50 -10.41 15.84 -8.14
C LYS A 50 -11.77 15.84 -8.84
N PHE A 51 -12.86 16.07 -8.10
CA PHE A 51 -14.20 16.17 -8.68
C PHE A 51 -14.35 17.46 -9.49
N LEU A 52 -13.87 18.59 -8.97
CA LEU A 52 -13.83 19.87 -9.68
C LEU A 52 -13.12 19.76 -11.03
N LYS A 53 -11.98 19.05 -11.08
CA LYS A 53 -11.27 18.80 -12.34
C LYS A 53 -12.13 18.05 -13.36
N ILE A 54 -12.89 17.05 -12.92
CA ILE A 54 -13.81 16.28 -13.79
C ILE A 54 -14.93 17.16 -14.34
N ILE A 55 -15.49 18.05 -13.53
CA ILE A 55 -16.52 19.00 -13.98
C ILE A 55 -15.94 19.97 -15.02
N LYS A 56 -14.75 20.52 -14.77
CA LYS A 56 -14.11 21.47 -15.68
C LYS A 56 -13.76 20.87 -17.06
N GLU A 57 -13.36 19.60 -17.09
CA GLU A 57 -13.00 18.85 -18.30
C GLU A 57 -14.21 18.48 -19.19
N GLN A 58 -15.44 18.56 -18.67
CA GLN A 58 -16.63 18.27 -19.46
C GLN A 58 -16.99 19.46 -20.35
N GLU A 59 -17.31 19.19 -21.60
CA GLU A 59 -17.75 20.19 -22.57
C GLU A 59 -19.26 20.47 -22.45
N GLY A 60 -19.69 21.66 -22.90
CA GLY A 60 -21.08 22.11 -22.83
C GLY A 60 -21.40 23.00 -21.63
N GLU A 61 -22.58 23.64 -21.70
CA GLU A 61 -23.11 24.55 -20.68
C GLU A 61 -23.78 23.82 -19.51
N LYS A 62 -24.12 22.54 -19.70
CA LYS A 62 -24.77 21.69 -18.71
C LYS A 62 -23.94 20.44 -18.43
N VAL A 63 -24.08 19.94 -17.20
CA VAL A 63 -23.36 18.77 -16.69
C VAL A 63 -24.37 17.79 -16.11
N VAL A 64 -24.24 16.53 -16.50
CA VAL A 64 -25.00 15.42 -15.89
C VAL A 64 -24.21 14.91 -14.68
N MET A 65 -24.77 15.11 -13.49
CA MET A 65 -24.06 14.87 -12.22
C MET A 65 -23.71 13.40 -12.00
N CYS A 66 -24.59 12.47 -12.36
CA CYS A 66 -24.31 11.03 -12.22
C CYS A 66 -23.10 10.59 -13.07
N THR A 67 -22.99 11.06 -14.31
CA THR A 67 -21.82 10.83 -15.18
C THR A 67 -20.53 11.33 -14.52
N SER A 68 -20.59 12.52 -13.92
CA SER A 68 -19.45 13.12 -13.22
C SER A 68 -19.03 12.30 -12.00
N LEU A 69 -19.99 11.85 -11.19
CA LEU A 69 -19.77 11.02 -10.01
C LEU A 69 -19.20 9.64 -10.37
N ASP A 70 -19.68 9.05 -11.46
CA ASP A 70 -19.15 7.78 -11.97
C ASP A 70 -17.71 7.91 -12.45
N LEU A 71 -17.40 8.96 -13.21
CA LEU A 71 -16.03 9.26 -13.63
C LEU A 71 -15.13 9.48 -12.41
N PHE A 72 -15.63 10.17 -11.38
CA PHE A 72 -14.91 10.39 -10.13
C PHE A 72 -14.64 9.09 -9.40
N ALA A 73 -15.64 8.23 -9.23
CA ALA A 73 -15.49 6.93 -8.60
C ALA A 73 -14.52 6.02 -9.39
N LYS A 74 -14.63 5.99 -10.71
CA LYS A 74 -13.74 5.19 -11.59
C LYS A 74 -12.29 5.68 -11.51
N ARG A 75 -12.05 7.00 -11.57
CA ARG A 75 -10.70 7.58 -11.48
C ARG A 75 -10.07 7.32 -10.11
N ASN A 76 -10.82 7.48 -9.02
CA ASN A 76 -10.30 7.19 -7.68
C ASN A 76 -9.99 5.69 -7.49
N ARG A 77 -10.86 4.79 -7.97
CA ARG A 77 -10.58 3.34 -7.94
C ARG A 77 -9.31 2.98 -8.70
N LYS A 78 -9.14 3.53 -9.91
CA LYS A 78 -7.92 3.30 -10.71
C LYS A 78 -6.67 3.85 -10.03
N ALA A 79 -6.75 5.06 -9.45
CA ALA A 79 -5.65 5.65 -8.71
C ALA A 79 -5.26 4.81 -7.50
N GLY A 80 -6.24 4.39 -6.68
CA GLY A 80 -6.00 3.53 -5.52
C GLY A 80 -5.42 2.17 -5.89
N PHE A 81 -5.91 1.55 -6.98
CA PHE A 81 -5.33 0.30 -7.49
C PHE A 81 -3.86 0.47 -7.90
N ASN A 82 -3.54 1.53 -8.64
CA ASN A 82 -2.18 1.80 -9.08
C ASN A 82 -1.24 2.11 -7.91
N GLU A 83 -1.72 2.89 -6.94
CA GLU A 83 -0.99 3.19 -5.70
C GLU A 83 -0.72 1.90 -4.91
N GLY A 84 -1.75 1.08 -4.70
CA GLY A 84 -1.61 -0.22 -4.04
C GLY A 84 -0.62 -1.14 -4.75
N LYS A 85 -0.68 -1.23 -6.09
CA LYS A 85 0.30 -2.00 -6.88
C LYS A 85 1.72 -1.47 -6.72
N SER A 86 1.91 -0.15 -6.71
CA SER A 86 3.22 0.49 -6.54
C SER A 86 3.80 0.23 -5.15
N VAL A 87 3.00 0.46 -4.10
CA VAL A 87 3.37 0.21 -2.70
C VAL A 87 3.68 -1.27 -2.51
N GLY A 88 2.81 -2.17 -2.97
CA GLY A 88 3.02 -3.62 -2.88
C GLY A 88 4.31 -4.07 -3.56
N LYS A 89 4.62 -3.55 -4.76
CA LYS A 89 5.88 -3.84 -5.45
C LYS A 89 7.10 -3.36 -4.65
N LYS A 90 7.04 -2.15 -4.08
CA LYS A 90 8.15 -1.59 -3.29
C LYS A 90 8.39 -2.40 -2.01
N VAL A 91 7.33 -2.70 -1.26
CA VAL A 91 7.40 -3.47 -0.01
C VAL A 91 7.88 -4.89 -0.29
N GLY A 92 7.30 -5.56 -1.29
CA GLY A 92 7.71 -6.92 -1.67
C GLY A 92 9.17 -6.99 -2.10
N LEU A 93 9.66 -5.99 -2.84
CA LEU A 93 11.08 -5.93 -3.23
C LEU A 93 12.00 -5.72 -2.02
N ASP A 94 11.63 -4.88 -1.05
CA ASP A 94 12.44 -4.66 0.14
C ASP A 94 12.52 -5.91 1.03
N ILE A 95 11.38 -6.57 1.26
CA ILE A 95 11.30 -7.83 1.99
C ILE A 95 12.15 -8.89 1.28
N GLY A 96 11.94 -9.08 -0.02
CA GLY A 96 12.69 -10.08 -0.80
C GLY A 96 14.20 -9.82 -0.80
N LYS A 97 14.65 -8.56 -0.90
CA LYS A 97 16.08 -8.22 -0.78
C LYS A 97 16.63 -8.53 0.61
N ARG A 98 15.88 -8.27 1.66
CA ARG A 98 16.29 -8.51 3.05
C ARG A 98 16.39 -10.00 3.36
N GLU A 99 15.36 -10.76 2.98
CA GLU A 99 15.32 -12.22 3.14
C GLU A 99 16.42 -12.88 2.31
N GLY A 100 16.55 -12.51 1.03
CA GLY A 100 17.61 -13.05 0.16
C GLY A 100 19.02 -12.78 0.68
N ARG A 101 19.28 -11.61 1.26
CA ARG A 101 20.56 -11.32 1.93
C ARG A 101 20.80 -12.20 3.15
N ASN A 102 19.77 -12.43 3.98
CA ASN A 102 19.89 -13.29 5.15
C ASN A 102 20.11 -14.76 4.76
N GLU A 103 19.36 -15.27 3.78
CA GLU A 103 19.54 -16.63 3.25
C GLU A 103 20.91 -16.83 2.61
N GLY A 104 21.39 -15.82 1.85
CA GLY A 104 22.75 -15.81 1.32
C GLY A 104 23.82 -15.85 2.42
N LYS A 105 23.65 -15.06 3.49
CA LYS A 105 24.55 -15.09 4.66
C LYS A 105 24.57 -16.45 5.35
N LYS A 106 23.39 -17.07 5.57
CA LYS A 106 23.29 -18.43 6.17
C LYS A 106 24.06 -19.44 5.35
N THR A 107 23.84 -19.44 4.03
CA THR A 107 24.48 -20.37 3.09
C THR A 107 25.99 -20.20 3.09
N MET A 108 26.47 -18.96 2.94
CA MET A 108 27.89 -18.64 2.95
C MET A 108 28.56 -19.00 4.28
N LEU A 109 27.92 -18.71 5.40
CA LEU A 109 28.47 -19.03 6.72
C LEU A 109 28.60 -20.54 6.94
N ILE A 110 27.62 -21.33 6.49
CA ILE A 110 27.69 -22.80 6.53
C ILE A 110 28.87 -23.32 5.71
N GLU A 111 29.07 -22.79 4.50
CA GLU A 111 30.19 -23.18 3.63
C GLU A 111 31.54 -22.83 4.27
N LEU A 112 31.69 -21.60 4.76
CA LEU A 112 32.92 -21.14 5.41
C LEU A 112 33.24 -21.95 6.67
N LEU A 113 32.24 -22.28 7.48
CA LEU A 113 32.42 -23.13 8.66
C LEU A 113 32.84 -24.54 8.27
N LYS A 114 32.23 -25.15 7.25
CA LYS A 114 32.69 -26.45 6.71
C LYS A 114 34.13 -26.39 6.22
N THR A 115 34.52 -25.31 5.54
CA THR A 115 35.91 -25.12 5.10
C THR A 115 36.87 -25.00 6.30
N LYS A 116 36.46 -24.31 7.36
CA LYS A 116 37.32 -24.03 8.52
C LYS A 116 37.48 -25.22 9.47
N ILE A 117 36.37 -25.88 9.85
CA ILE A 117 36.36 -26.94 10.87
C ILE A 117 36.04 -28.33 10.30
N GLY A 118 35.87 -28.44 8.97
CA GLY A 118 35.61 -29.69 8.28
C GLY A 118 34.13 -30.08 8.31
N TYR A 119 33.79 -31.02 9.19
CA TYR A 119 32.44 -31.59 9.23
C TYR A 119 31.46 -30.71 10.01
N LEU A 120 30.27 -30.49 9.44
CA LEU A 120 29.10 -29.98 10.15
C LEU A 120 27.98 -31.01 10.13
N SER A 121 27.50 -31.39 11.31
CA SER A 121 26.29 -32.19 11.49
C SER A 121 25.06 -31.54 10.87
N LYS A 122 24.08 -32.38 10.48
CA LYS A 122 22.82 -31.91 9.87
C LYS A 122 22.05 -30.99 10.81
N GLU A 123 22.11 -31.28 12.10
CA GLU A 123 21.48 -30.55 13.19
C GLU A 123 22.07 -29.13 13.29
N THR A 124 23.40 -29.00 13.22
CA THR A 124 24.08 -27.70 13.26
C THR A 124 23.77 -26.87 12.01
N ILE A 125 23.72 -27.51 10.84
CA ILE A 125 23.32 -26.84 9.59
C ILE A 125 21.89 -26.32 9.68
N GLN A 126 20.96 -27.12 10.21
CA GLN A 126 19.57 -26.70 10.43
C GLN A 126 19.48 -25.53 11.42
N LEU A 127 20.27 -25.58 12.50
CA LEU A 127 20.34 -24.50 13.47
C LEU A 127 20.83 -23.18 12.83
N ILE A 128 21.87 -23.22 12.01
CA ILE A 128 22.34 -22.01 11.30
C ILE A 128 21.28 -21.51 10.31
N ARG A 129 20.53 -22.41 9.66
CA ARG A 129 19.43 -22.03 8.76
C ARG A 129 18.25 -21.39 9.47
N SER A 130 17.99 -21.76 10.73
CA SER A 130 16.94 -21.13 11.54
C SER A 130 17.40 -19.83 12.21
N CYS A 131 18.69 -19.51 12.20
CA CYS A 131 19.21 -18.31 12.84
C CYS A 131 18.59 -17.02 12.29
N ASN A 132 18.25 -16.13 13.21
CA ASN A 132 17.83 -14.77 12.91
C ASN A 132 19.05 -13.86 12.62
N ARG A 133 18.79 -12.60 12.25
CA ARG A 133 19.87 -11.66 11.87
C ARG A 133 20.91 -11.45 12.96
N LYS A 134 20.49 -11.34 14.24
CA LYS A 134 21.40 -11.07 15.36
C LYS A 134 22.32 -12.27 15.62
N GLU A 135 21.76 -13.48 15.60
CA GLU A 135 22.50 -14.73 15.74
C GLU A 135 23.54 -14.91 14.63
N LEU A 136 23.15 -14.67 13.37
CA LEU A 136 24.08 -14.71 12.24
C LEU A 136 25.20 -13.67 12.37
N GLU A 137 24.88 -12.47 12.86
CA GLU A 137 25.89 -11.42 13.11
C GLU A 137 26.87 -11.83 14.20
N GLN A 138 26.43 -12.51 15.26
CA GLN A 138 27.30 -12.99 16.33
C GLN A 138 28.21 -14.12 15.86
N LEU A 139 27.67 -15.10 15.14
CA LEU A 139 28.48 -16.13 14.50
C LEU A 139 29.51 -15.53 13.54
N THR A 140 29.13 -14.51 12.78
CA THR A 140 30.06 -13.83 11.86
C THR A 140 31.18 -13.11 12.62
N LYS A 141 30.87 -12.39 13.70
CA LYS A 141 31.86 -11.67 14.52
C LYS A 141 32.86 -12.62 15.18
N GLN A 142 32.36 -13.75 15.66
CA GLN A 142 33.17 -14.73 16.40
C GLN A 142 33.74 -15.83 15.49
N PHE A 143 33.57 -15.72 14.16
CA PHE A 143 33.95 -16.74 13.19
C PHE A 143 35.39 -17.23 13.34
N VAL A 144 36.33 -16.33 13.62
CA VAL A 144 37.75 -16.67 13.78
C VAL A 144 37.98 -17.61 14.97
N MET A 145 37.18 -17.47 16.03
CA MET A 145 37.30 -18.19 17.30
C MET A 145 36.63 -19.57 17.28
N ILE A 146 35.85 -19.90 16.24
CA ILE A 146 35.15 -21.19 16.12
C ILE A 146 36.14 -22.26 15.65
N ASN A 147 36.42 -23.26 16.47
CA ASN A 147 37.33 -24.38 16.18
C ASN A 147 36.60 -25.73 16.07
N ASN A 148 35.39 -25.84 16.61
CA ASN A 148 34.56 -27.04 16.55
C ASN A 148 33.06 -26.68 16.47
N GLN A 149 32.19 -27.69 16.47
CA GLN A 149 30.75 -27.46 16.40
C GLN A 149 30.15 -26.97 17.71
N GLU A 150 30.75 -27.33 18.85
CA GLU A 150 30.33 -26.92 20.19
C GLU A 150 30.42 -25.40 20.36
N ASP A 151 31.46 -24.76 19.81
CA ASP A 151 31.63 -23.30 19.84
C ASP A 151 30.45 -22.58 19.17
N ILE A 152 29.92 -23.14 18.07
CA ILE A 152 28.74 -22.60 17.36
C ILE A 152 27.52 -22.62 18.28
N LEU A 153 27.32 -23.72 19.00
CA LEU A 153 26.21 -23.88 19.94
C LEU A 153 26.33 -22.91 21.11
N GLU A 154 27.54 -22.72 21.64
CA GLU A 154 27.80 -21.78 22.73
C GLU A 154 27.53 -20.33 22.32
N ILE A 155 28.02 -19.91 21.15
CA ILE A 155 27.78 -18.57 20.62
C ILE A 155 26.27 -18.29 20.48
N LEU A 156 25.52 -19.26 19.95
CA LEU A 156 24.09 -19.10 19.73
C LEU A 156 23.28 -19.13 21.03
N LYS A 157 23.66 -19.94 22.02
CA LYS A 157 23.05 -19.91 23.36
C LYS A 157 23.24 -18.55 24.04
N ASN A 158 24.43 -17.96 23.90
CA ASN A 158 24.75 -16.65 24.47
C ASN A 158 24.06 -15.48 23.73
N CYS A 159 23.39 -15.73 22.60
CA CYS A 159 22.56 -14.72 21.92
C CYS A 159 21.13 -14.62 22.47
N LEU A 160 20.69 -15.62 23.26
CA LEU A 160 19.34 -15.71 23.83
C LEU A 160 19.22 -15.06 25.21
N ASN A 161 20.36 -14.71 25.82
CA ASN A 161 20.47 -13.98 27.10
C ASN A 161 20.77 -12.49 26.83
#